data_AF-A0A3D1LFG8-F1
#
_entry.id   AF-A0A3D1LFG8-F1
#
_cell.length_a   1.000
_cell.length_b   1.000
_cell.length_c   1.000
_cell.angle_alpha   90.00
_cell.angle_beta   90.00
_cell.angle_gamma   90.00
#
_symmetry.space_group_name_H-M   'P 1'
#
loop_
_entity.id
_entity.type
_entity.pdbx_description
1 polymer ?
#
loop_
_entity_poly.entity_id
_entity_poly.type
_entity_poly.pdbx_seq_one_letter_code
_entity_poly.pdbx_strand_id
1 'polypeptide(L)'
;MVVSVSSTRTSAGTQTTATATYGGQNMTLAVGDAGSTSVAHSYLFYLDEAGIAAAEAASNTTLAVTIAGGTARYNYVHASIYSGVDQGTVFNDTAQQNSGATAASPTFSPALTIVTGEQAIEVYNTTRVGSTTTRTMTTPAANWTQAISGTAWSATDSGDVFIMLDSTAGSTTSAHTMSGTAIVSMSAMSLKASVPDTTSPVVSAFTLPATSEGLTFPVSSFTATDAVGVTGYMVTESSTAPLAGDAGWSGTAPATVTASGAGSKTFYPWAKDAAGNISATFGTPRTVTVTAISPLLHNSANLNSTKWAPAGWGVTGGKYGKFDCSTCHTASTSNLKRIKTPITLANMSTFNAAGTAIGVTSTVPVTFRNLTSMGKDPSPTAYNASVRVCQACHTITAKHNSNNQRPMVTDHAHNNGSDCVQCHAHNTGFKGGGDCLGCHKTPQGATAGTARVAILGQFTASRNSHHVQGVAITPQACYACHWEAKSDGSMSTYHAGVPNGAVDLVITQAGGVRPSGTTYTEGTTGTAYTSNTTRNQTQLAKINNHCLGCHGPNGFGQTPFANAGVTGETSNPEKYSWEKIKYGTAQSIAAKYSDTTTT
;
A
#
# COMPACT_ATOMS: atom_id res chain seq x y z
N MET A 1 -3.23 -6.10 30.91
CA MET A 1 -2.68 -7.28 31.63
C MET A 1 -2.18 -6.84 32.99
N VAL A 2 -2.43 -7.63 34.05
CA VAL A 2 -1.88 -7.42 35.39
C VAL A 2 -1.00 -8.61 35.77
N VAL A 3 0.14 -8.34 36.39
CA VAL A 3 1.06 -9.36 36.92
C VAL A 3 1.27 -9.12 38.40
N SER A 4 0.81 -10.08 39.20
CA SER A 4 1.00 -10.14 40.65
C SER A 4 2.27 -10.91 40.95
N VAL A 5 3.15 -10.32 41.76
CA VAL A 5 4.40 -10.95 42.21
C VAL A 5 4.41 -10.97 43.72
N SER A 6 4.51 -12.16 44.28
CA SER A 6 4.80 -12.37 45.69
C SER A 6 6.23 -12.89 45.79
N SER A 7 7.03 -12.29 46.68
CA SER A 7 8.39 -12.72 46.92
C SER A 7 8.64 -12.87 48.40
N THR A 8 9.30 -13.96 48.77
CA THR A 8 9.80 -14.16 50.11
C THR A 8 11.29 -14.37 50.05
N ARG A 9 12.01 -13.73 50.97
CA ARG A 9 13.47 -13.83 51.07
C ARG A 9 13.92 -14.40 52.41
N THR A 10 15.23 -14.61 52.55
CA THR A 10 15.85 -14.83 53.87
C THR A 10 15.93 -13.51 54.64
N SER A 11 16.26 -13.57 55.93
CA SER A 11 16.54 -12.38 56.75
C SER A 11 17.80 -11.60 56.32
N ALA A 12 18.63 -12.16 55.42
CA ALA A 12 19.84 -11.52 54.93
C ALA A 12 19.57 -10.60 53.72
N GLY A 13 20.00 -9.34 53.83
CA GLY A 13 19.87 -8.33 52.78
C GLY A 13 18.50 -7.63 52.75
N THR A 14 18.30 -6.75 51.78
CA THR A 14 17.05 -6.01 51.51
C THR A 14 16.64 -6.29 50.07
N GLN A 15 15.36 -6.55 49.81
CA GLN A 15 14.87 -6.64 48.44
C GLN A 15 14.83 -5.24 47.85
N THR A 16 15.68 -4.98 46.86
CA THR A 16 15.90 -3.63 46.34
C THR A 16 14.99 -3.31 45.17
N THR A 17 14.65 -4.31 44.35
CA THR A 17 13.84 -4.09 43.14
C THR A 17 13.05 -5.34 42.73
N ALA A 18 11.90 -5.11 42.11
CA ALA A 18 11.15 -6.08 41.33
C ALA A 18 10.76 -5.42 40.00
N THR A 19 10.92 -6.14 38.89
CA THR A 19 10.50 -5.69 37.56
C THR A 19 9.81 -6.82 36.80
N ALA A 20 8.92 -6.46 35.89
CA ALA A 20 8.25 -7.40 35.00
C ALA A 20 8.29 -6.90 33.56
N THR A 21 8.45 -7.82 32.61
CA THR A 21 8.34 -7.55 31.17
C THR A 21 7.48 -8.60 30.50
N TYR A 22 6.79 -8.22 29.42
CA TYR A 22 6.01 -9.13 28.59
C TYR A 22 6.30 -8.89 27.12
N GLY A 23 6.79 -9.92 26.44
CA GLY A 23 7.20 -9.80 25.04
C GLY A 23 8.32 -8.78 24.80
N GLY A 24 9.13 -8.49 25.83
CA GLY A 24 10.14 -7.43 25.81
C GLY A 24 9.63 -6.04 26.15
N GLN A 25 8.31 -5.84 26.33
CA GLN A 25 7.74 -4.59 26.82
C GLN A 25 7.88 -4.50 28.34
N ASN A 26 8.35 -3.35 28.84
CA ASN A 26 8.42 -3.11 30.27
C ASN A 26 7.02 -2.91 30.85
N MET A 27 6.71 -3.62 31.93
CA MET A 27 5.47 -3.41 32.67
C MET A 27 5.65 -2.29 33.70
N THR A 28 4.58 -1.54 33.94
CA THR A 28 4.56 -0.46 34.93
C THR A 28 4.23 -1.04 36.30
N LEU A 29 5.01 -0.68 37.33
CA LEU A 29 4.70 -1.02 38.72
C LEU A 29 3.56 -0.12 39.22
N ALA A 30 2.41 -0.71 39.55
CA ALA A 30 1.29 0.01 40.16
C ALA A 30 1.51 0.22 41.66
N VAL A 31 1.92 -0.85 42.35
CA VAL A 31 2.15 -0.83 43.81
C VAL A 31 3.08 -1.95 44.23
N GLY A 32 3.87 -1.72 45.28
CA GLY A 32 4.67 -2.74 45.93
C GLY A 32 5.54 -2.18 47.05
N ASP A 33 6.42 -3.02 47.61
CA ASP A 33 7.14 -2.72 48.86
C ASP A 33 8.67 -2.89 48.75
N ALA A 34 9.23 -2.64 47.56
CA ALA A 34 10.67 -2.66 47.34
C ALA A 34 11.39 -1.69 48.31
N GLY A 35 12.56 -2.10 48.81
CA GLY A 35 13.32 -1.37 49.82
C GLY A 35 12.95 -1.73 51.27
N SER A 36 11.89 -2.51 51.50
CA SER A 36 11.53 -3.00 52.84
C SER A 36 12.51 -4.05 53.38
N THR A 37 12.82 -3.96 54.68
CA THR A 37 13.63 -4.97 55.39
C THR A 37 12.79 -6.16 55.89
N SER A 38 11.50 -6.23 55.56
CA SER A 38 10.65 -7.37 55.84
C SER A 38 11.00 -8.60 55.00
N VAL A 39 10.55 -9.77 55.45
CA VAL A 39 10.82 -11.06 54.82
C VAL A 39 9.85 -11.36 53.67
N ALA A 40 8.61 -10.86 53.78
CA ALA A 40 7.55 -11.03 52.79
C ALA A 40 7.40 -9.75 51.97
N HIS A 41 7.17 -9.91 50.67
CA HIS A 41 7.02 -8.84 49.70
C HIS A 41 5.91 -9.15 48.70
N SER A 42 5.29 -8.09 48.18
CA SER A 42 4.20 -8.15 47.22
C SER A 42 4.26 -6.98 46.24
N TYR A 43 3.91 -7.24 44.98
CA TYR A 43 3.93 -6.27 43.89
C TYR A 43 2.79 -6.53 42.90
N LEU A 44 2.26 -5.46 42.33
CA LEU A 44 1.34 -5.49 41.20
C LEU A 44 1.92 -4.65 40.06
N PHE A 45 2.08 -5.29 38.90
CA PHE A 45 2.49 -4.65 37.65
C PHE A 45 1.33 -4.68 36.65
N TYR A 46 1.31 -3.74 35.71
CA TYR A 46 0.38 -3.78 34.59
C TYR A 46 1.05 -3.43 33.26
N LEU A 47 0.39 -3.87 32.18
CA LEU A 47 0.69 -3.52 30.80
C LEU A 47 -0.63 -3.19 30.10
N ASP A 48 -0.67 -2.06 29.41
CA ASP A 48 -1.83 -1.59 28.64
C ASP A 48 -2.01 -2.39 27.33
N GLU A 49 -3.13 -2.15 26.65
CA GLU A 49 -3.43 -2.85 25.39
C GLU A 49 -2.40 -2.55 24.29
N ALA A 50 -1.85 -1.33 24.25
CA ALA A 50 -0.82 -0.96 23.27
C ALA A 50 0.47 -1.77 23.46
N GLY A 51 0.90 -1.96 24.72
CA GLY A 51 2.04 -2.80 25.04
C GLY A 51 1.81 -4.28 24.71
N ILE A 52 0.61 -4.81 24.96
CA ILE A 52 0.26 -6.19 24.57
C ILE A 52 0.31 -6.34 23.04
N ALA A 53 -0.29 -5.42 22.30
CA ALA A 53 -0.28 -5.43 20.83
C ALA A 53 1.15 -5.33 20.27
N ALA A 54 2.03 -4.54 20.90
CA ALA A 54 3.43 -4.45 20.52
C ALA A 54 4.20 -5.76 20.74
N ALA A 55 3.93 -6.47 21.85
CA ALA A 55 4.49 -7.80 22.12
C ALA A 55 4.03 -8.85 21.10
N GLU A 56 2.73 -8.84 20.77
CA GLU A 56 2.14 -9.74 19.76
C GLU A 56 2.70 -9.47 18.36
N ALA A 57 2.84 -8.20 17.97
CA ALA A 57 3.44 -7.82 16.69
C ALA A 57 4.89 -8.30 16.57
N ALA A 58 5.63 -8.37 17.68
CA ALA A 58 6.99 -8.91 17.76
C ALA A 58 7.03 -10.46 17.84
N SER A 59 5.88 -11.14 17.86
CA SER A 59 5.76 -12.60 18.06
C SER A 59 6.49 -13.11 19.32
N ASN A 60 6.55 -12.28 20.37
CA ASN A 60 7.18 -12.63 21.64
C ASN A 60 6.15 -12.54 22.76
N THR A 61 5.87 -13.66 23.42
CA THR A 61 4.89 -13.76 24.53
C THR A 61 5.54 -14.10 25.86
N THR A 62 6.86 -13.92 25.97
CA THR A 62 7.62 -14.24 27.19
C THR A 62 7.29 -13.27 28.31
N LEU A 63 6.73 -13.77 29.40
CA LEU A 63 6.66 -13.05 30.68
C LEU A 63 7.96 -13.29 31.46
N ALA A 64 8.71 -12.23 31.75
CA ALA A 64 9.90 -12.30 32.59
C ALA A 64 9.72 -11.42 33.83
N VAL A 65 10.02 -11.99 35.01
CA VAL A 65 10.02 -11.27 36.29
C VAL A 65 11.41 -11.34 36.86
N THR A 66 11.96 -10.18 37.21
CA THR A 66 13.27 -10.08 37.86
C THR A 66 13.08 -9.52 39.26
N ILE A 67 13.66 -10.21 40.23
CA ILE A 67 13.68 -9.80 41.63
C ILE A 67 15.14 -9.69 42.04
N ALA A 68 15.54 -8.54 42.58
CA ALA A 68 16.91 -8.31 43.00
C ALA A 68 17.00 -7.74 44.43
N GLY A 69 18.13 -8.02 45.06
CA GLY A 69 18.40 -7.67 46.45
C GLY A 69 17.93 -8.76 47.44
N GLY A 70 18.80 -9.08 48.40
CA GLY A 70 18.60 -10.18 49.34
C GLY A 70 18.69 -11.56 48.69
N THR A 71 18.46 -12.61 49.48
CA THR A 71 18.41 -14.00 48.98
C THR A 71 16.95 -14.46 48.90
N ALA A 72 16.41 -14.59 47.70
CA ALA A 72 15.06 -15.11 47.49
C ALA A 72 14.94 -16.57 47.97
N ARG A 73 13.83 -16.90 48.63
CA ARG A 73 13.48 -18.26 49.06
C ARG A 73 12.45 -18.87 48.14
N TYR A 74 11.36 -18.16 47.91
CA TYR A 74 10.33 -18.57 46.96
C TYR A 74 9.65 -17.33 46.40
N ASN A 75 9.24 -17.45 45.14
CA ASN A 75 8.52 -16.42 44.43
C ASN A 75 7.30 -17.04 43.79
N TYR A 76 6.20 -16.31 43.80
CA TYR A 76 4.99 -16.68 43.09
C TYR A 76 4.62 -15.56 42.15
N VAL A 77 4.37 -15.92 40.89
CA VAL A 77 3.99 -14.98 39.84
C VAL A 77 2.65 -15.44 39.28
N HIS A 78 1.69 -14.52 39.24
CA HIS A 78 0.41 -14.74 38.60
C HIS A 78 0.13 -13.63 37.60
N ALA A 79 -0.37 -13.98 36.42
CA ALA A 79 -0.74 -13.03 35.39
C ALA A 79 -2.21 -13.21 35.02
N SER A 80 -2.94 -12.11 34.88
CA SER A 80 -4.35 -12.09 34.50
C SER A 80 -4.62 -11.01 33.45
N ILE A 81 -5.61 -11.24 32.60
CA ILE A 81 -6.09 -10.28 31.61
C ILE A 81 -7.46 -9.77 32.04
N TYR A 82 -7.62 -8.46 32.03
CA TYR A 82 -8.87 -7.76 32.34
C TYR A 82 -9.29 -6.96 31.12
N SER A 83 -10.59 -6.97 30.82
CA SER A 83 -11.22 -6.16 29.79
C SER A 83 -12.05 -5.04 30.43
N GLY A 84 -12.41 -4.02 29.65
CA GLY A 84 -13.22 -2.91 30.14
C GLY A 84 -12.47 -2.00 31.13
N VAL A 85 -11.15 -1.89 30.99
CA VAL A 85 -10.30 -1.03 31.82
C VAL A 85 -9.99 0.26 31.06
N ASP A 86 -10.07 1.40 31.73
CA ASP A 86 -9.68 2.70 31.18
C ASP A 86 -8.17 2.71 30.89
N GLN A 87 -7.78 2.79 29.61
CA GLN A 87 -6.38 2.78 29.19
C GLN A 87 -5.68 4.14 29.39
N GLY A 88 -6.42 5.23 29.59
CA GLY A 88 -5.86 6.55 29.87
C GLY A 88 -5.53 6.76 31.35
N THR A 89 -6.27 6.11 32.25
CA THR A 89 -6.00 6.10 33.69
C THR A 89 -6.36 4.73 34.27
N VAL A 90 -5.39 3.81 34.31
CA VAL A 90 -5.62 2.37 34.55
C VAL A 90 -6.19 2.03 35.93
N PHE A 91 -5.90 2.84 36.95
CA PHE A 91 -6.38 2.62 38.31
C PHE A 91 -6.72 3.93 39.00
N ASN A 92 -7.69 3.88 39.91
CA ASN A 92 -8.12 5.03 40.70
C ASN A 92 -7.42 5.13 42.05
N ASP A 93 -7.07 3.97 42.64
CA ASP A 93 -6.42 3.91 43.94
C ASP A 93 -5.50 2.69 44.07
N THR A 94 -4.50 2.77 44.94
CA THR A 94 -3.64 1.64 45.33
C THR A 94 -3.42 1.65 46.83
N ALA A 95 -3.25 0.45 47.40
CA ALA A 95 -2.99 0.28 48.82
C ALA A 95 -1.91 -0.77 49.04
N GLN A 96 -1.11 -0.60 50.08
CA GLN A 96 -0.06 -1.54 50.44
C GLN A 96 0.05 -1.63 51.96
N GLN A 97 0.33 -2.83 52.45
CA GLN A 97 0.76 -3.04 53.81
C GLN A 97 1.85 -4.12 53.86
N ASN A 98 2.89 -3.83 54.64
CA ASN A 98 3.90 -4.81 55.02
C ASN A 98 3.99 -4.82 56.55
N SER A 99 3.72 -5.96 57.16
CA SER A 99 3.60 -6.01 58.62
C SER A 99 4.93 -5.92 59.36
N GLY A 100 6.07 -6.26 58.72
CA GLY A 100 7.41 -6.36 59.34
C GLY A 100 7.55 -7.39 60.48
N ALA A 101 6.44 -7.81 61.07
CA ALA A 101 6.29 -8.77 62.17
C ALA A 101 5.07 -9.67 61.92
N THR A 102 4.88 -10.70 62.74
CA THR A 102 3.76 -11.62 62.54
C THR A 102 2.41 -11.01 62.91
N ALA A 103 1.42 -11.07 62.03
CA ALA A 103 0.04 -10.61 62.24
C ALA A 103 -0.97 -11.70 61.86
N ALA A 104 -2.15 -11.69 62.51
CA ALA A 104 -3.26 -12.59 62.20
C ALA A 104 -4.30 -11.97 61.25
N SER A 105 -4.43 -10.64 61.28
CA SER A 105 -5.35 -9.87 60.43
C SER A 105 -4.77 -8.48 60.12
N PRO A 106 -3.78 -8.40 59.21
CA PRO A 106 -3.27 -7.12 58.71
C PRO A 106 -4.35 -6.32 57.97
N THR A 107 -4.17 -5.00 57.90
CA THR A 107 -5.10 -4.09 57.23
C THR A 107 -4.36 -3.01 56.44
N PHE A 108 -4.94 -2.57 55.33
CA PHE A 108 -4.50 -1.37 54.63
C PHE A 108 -4.75 -0.13 55.48
N SER A 109 -3.74 0.75 55.54
CA SER A 109 -3.82 2.06 56.16
C SER A 109 -2.94 3.04 55.36
N PRO A 110 -3.51 3.92 54.53
CA PRO A 110 -4.95 4.15 54.32
C PRO A 110 -5.67 2.96 53.66
N ALA A 111 -7.00 2.91 53.82
CA ALA A 111 -7.86 1.93 53.18
C ALA A 111 -7.92 2.14 51.65
N LEU A 112 -8.09 1.06 50.89
CA LEU A 112 -8.27 1.10 49.44
C LEU A 112 -9.67 1.64 49.10
N THR A 113 -9.75 2.55 48.14
CA THR A 113 -11.01 3.07 47.59
C THR A 113 -11.35 2.37 46.27
N ILE A 114 -12.56 1.82 46.20
CA ILE A 114 -13.12 1.18 45.01
C ILE A 114 -14.32 2.02 44.53
N VAL A 115 -14.29 2.48 43.29
CA VAL A 115 -15.39 3.25 42.69
C VAL A 115 -16.38 2.30 41.99
N THR A 116 -17.62 2.75 41.78
CA THR A 116 -18.65 1.97 41.07
C THR A 116 -18.15 1.50 39.69
N GLY A 117 -18.25 0.20 39.45
CA GLY A 117 -17.86 -0.45 38.20
C GLY A 117 -16.41 -0.96 38.16
N GLU A 118 -15.59 -0.60 39.14
CA GLU A 118 -14.18 -1.00 39.21
C GLU A 118 -13.99 -2.44 39.68
N GLN A 119 -12.79 -2.97 39.40
CA GLN A 119 -12.34 -4.27 39.91
C GLN A 119 -11.05 -4.08 40.70
N ALA A 120 -11.12 -4.23 42.02
CA ALA A 120 -9.95 -4.31 42.87
C ALA A 120 -9.28 -5.68 42.77
N ILE A 121 -7.96 -5.66 42.82
CA ILE A 121 -7.09 -6.83 42.81
C ILE A 121 -6.11 -6.67 43.96
N GLU A 122 -5.96 -7.71 44.77
CA GLU A 122 -4.98 -7.78 45.84
C GLU A 122 -4.12 -9.03 45.71
N VAL A 123 -2.82 -8.88 45.94
CA VAL A 123 -1.91 -9.99 46.23
C VAL A 123 -1.57 -9.97 47.71
N TYR A 124 -1.81 -11.09 48.39
CA TYR A 124 -1.61 -11.26 49.82
C TYR A 124 -0.59 -12.37 50.06
N ASN A 125 0.63 -12.01 50.47
CA ASN A 125 1.70 -12.94 50.82
C ASN A 125 1.71 -13.19 52.33
N THR A 126 1.74 -14.45 52.73
CA THR A 126 2.07 -14.87 54.10
C THR A 126 3.36 -15.67 54.14
N THR A 127 4.17 -15.39 55.14
CA THR A 127 5.44 -16.06 55.38
C THR A 127 5.57 -16.44 56.84
N ARG A 128 5.94 -17.70 57.08
CA ARG A 128 6.37 -18.20 58.39
C ARG A 128 7.82 -18.64 58.32
N VAL A 129 8.65 -17.96 59.08
CA VAL A 129 10.07 -18.30 59.22
C VAL A 129 10.23 -19.38 60.29
N GLY A 130 11.02 -20.42 60.00
CA GLY A 130 11.32 -21.50 60.96
C GLY A 130 10.17 -22.49 61.19
N SER A 131 9.18 -22.55 60.31
CA SER A 131 8.13 -23.57 60.35
C SER A 131 7.61 -23.92 58.96
N THR A 132 7.37 -25.21 58.73
CA THR A 132 6.83 -25.76 57.49
C THR A 132 5.29 -25.82 57.45
N THR A 133 4.61 -25.43 58.53
CA THR A 133 3.14 -25.37 58.58
C THR A 133 2.63 -24.02 58.10
N THR A 134 1.97 -23.97 56.94
CA THR A 134 1.43 -22.73 56.35
C THR A 134 0.29 -22.12 57.16
N ARG A 135 0.00 -20.83 56.91
CA ARG A 135 -1.25 -20.19 57.34
C ARG A 135 -2.20 -20.08 56.17
N THR A 136 -3.40 -20.57 56.37
CA THR A 136 -4.51 -20.46 55.42
C THR A 136 -5.42 -19.31 55.81
N MET A 137 -6.02 -18.66 54.83
CA MET A 137 -7.05 -17.65 55.06
C MET A 137 -8.34 -18.35 55.50
N THR A 138 -8.80 -18.08 56.73
CA THR A 138 -10.00 -18.71 57.31
C THR A 138 -11.25 -17.86 57.09
N THR A 139 -11.07 -16.54 56.98
CA THR A 139 -12.19 -15.62 56.74
C THR A 139 -11.70 -14.49 55.84
N PRO A 140 -12.10 -14.49 54.55
CA PRO A 140 -11.88 -13.36 53.67
C PRO A 140 -12.56 -12.10 54.24
N ALA A 141 -11.97 -10.92 53.97
CA ALA A 141 -12.61 -9.64 54.27
C ALA A 141 -13.95 -9.55 53.53
N ALA A 142 -14.90 -8.76 54.06
CA ALA A 142 -16.21 -8.60 53.43
C ALA A 142 -16.08 -8.18 51.96
N ASN A 143 -16.86 -8.81 51.07
CA ASN A 143 -16.86 -8.63 49.61
C ASN A 143 -15.62 -9.16 48.85
N TRP A 144 -14.53 -9.48 49.54
CA TRP A 144 -13.35 -10.06 48.90
C TRP A 144 -13.53 -11.53 48.61
N THR A 145 -13.34 -11.90 47.34
CA THR A 145 -13.38 -13.28 46.87
C THR A 145 -11.97 -13.75 46.50
N GLN A 146 -11.60 -14.94 46.95
CA GLN A 146 -10.34 -15.56 46.55
C GLN A 146 -10.44 -16.05 45.10
N ALA A 147 -9.63 -15.49 44.21
CA ALA A 147 -9.51 -15.97 42.84
C ALA A 147 -8.58 -17.17 42.76
N ILE A 148 -7.40 -17.06 43.40
CA ILE A 148 -6.32 -18.06 43.33
C ILE A 148 -5.57 -18.11 44.65
N SER A 149 -5.05 -19.28 44.99
CA SER A 149 -4.08 -19.47 46.07
C SER A 149 -2.88 -20.30 45.61
N GLY A 150 -1.69 -20.03 46.17
CA GLY A 150 -0.49 -20.82 45.95
C GLY A 150 0.24 -21.09 47.26
N THR A 151 0.71 -22.32 47.45
CA THR A 151 1.50 -22.74 48.62
C THR A 151 2.97 -22.89 48.20
N ALA A 152 3.91 -22.28 48.92
CA ALA A 152 5.34 -22.37 48.60
C ALA A 152 6.19 -22.59 49.86
N TRP A 153 6.95 -23.70 49.91
CA TRP A 153 7.65 -24.15 51.10
C TRP A 153 9.15 -24.37 50.82
N SER A 154 9.97 -24.13 51.85
CA SER A 154 11.37 -24.53 51.91
C SER A 154 11.55 -25.62 52.97
N ALA A 155 12.77 -26.10 53.18
CA ALA A 155 13.07 -27.05 54.26
C ALA A 155 12.77 -26.50 55.67
N THR A 156 12.73 -25.18 55.84
CA THR A 156 12.63 -24.52 57.15
C THR A 156 11.48 -23.53 57.26
N ASP A 157 10.86 -23.14 56.16
CA ASP A 157 9.88 -22.05 56.11
C ASP A 157 8.71 -22.42 55.22
N SER A 158 7.59 -21.77 55.45
CA SER A 158 6.37 -21.95 54.68
C SER A 158 5.74 -20.61 54.36
N GLY A 159 4.98 -20.56 53.29
CA GLY A 159 4.16 -19.41 52.95
C GLY A 159 3.03 -19.79 52.02
N ASP A 160 1.97 -19.00 52.10
CA ASP A 160 0.84 -19.03 51.19
C ASP A 160 0.65 -17.64 50.58
N VAL A 161 0.30 -17.62 49.31
CA VAL A 161 -0.11 -16.42 48.59
C VAL A 161 -1.56 -16.55 48.15
N PHE A 162 -2.29 -15.44 48.24
CA PHE A 162 -3.67 -15.34 47.78
C PHE A 162 -3.81 -14.18 46.80
N ILE A 163 -4.53 -14.42 45.72
CA ILE A 163 -5.01 -13.35 44.83
C ILE A 163 -6.49 -13.15 45.15
N MET A 164 -6.82 -11.96 45.64
CA MET A 164 -8.15 -11.60 46.08
C MET A 164 -8.75 -10.53 45.15
N LEU A 165 -10.06 -10.57 44.97
CA LEU A 165 -10.81 -9.67 44.09
C LEU A 165 -12.00 -9.05 44.85
N ASP A 166 -12.27 -7.77 44.62
CA ASP A 166 -13.46 -7.07 45.13
C ASP A 166 -13.94 -6.07 44.07
N SER A 167 -15.24 -6.05 43.78
CA SER A 167 -15.88 -5.12 42.82
C SER A 167 -16.96 -4.26 43.49
N THR A 168 -17.03 -4.28 44.82
CA THR A 168 -18.02 -3.54 45.60
C THR A 168 -17.51 -2.13 45.86
N ALA A 169 -18.23 -1.13 45.36
CA ALA A 169 -17.88 0.26 45.57
C ALA A 169 -17.87 0.63 47.07
N GLY A 170 -16.82 1.32 47.51
CA GLY A 170 -16.64 1.71 48.91
C GLY A 170 -15.17 1.81 49.30
N SER A 171 -14.92 1.94 50.59
CA SER A 171 -13.56 1.89 51.16
C SER A 171 -13.38 0.58 51.93
N THR A 172 -12.25 -0.10 51.71
CA THR A 172 -11.94 -1.38 52.35
C THR A 172 -10.52 -1.39 52.90
N THR A 173 -10.36 -1.91 54.12
CA THR A 173 -9.06 -2.14 54.73
C THR A 173 -8.51 -3.53 54.42
N SER A 174 -9.25 -4.36 53.69
CA SER A 174 -8.93 -5.76 53.39
C SER A 174 -8.49 -6.59 54.61
N ALA A 175 -9.28 -6.54 55.68
CA ALA A 175 -9.00 -7.23 56.95
C ALA A 175 -9.24 -8.75 56.87
N HIS A 176 -8.40 -9.48 56.13
CA HIS A 176 -8.45 -10.94 56.05
C HIS A 176 -8.05 -11.58 57.38
N THR A 177 -8.70 -12.67 57.78
CA THR A 177 -8.32 -13.44 58.97
C THR A 177 -7.61 -14.73 58.57
N MET A 178 -6.44 -14.97 59.16
CA MET A 178 -5.62 -16.16 58.95
C MET A 178 -5.77 -17.19 60.08
N SER A 179 -5.45 -18.46 59.82
CA SER A 179 -5.45 -19.56 60.82
C SER A 179 -4.43 -19.41 61.96
N GLY A 180 -3.74 -18.28 62.03
CA GLY A 180 -2.82 -17.84 63.08
C GLY A 180 -1.94 -16.70 62.57
N THR A 181 -0.86 -16.37 63.29
CA THR A 181 0.02 -15.27 62.88
C THR A 181 1.07 -15.69 61.85
N ALA A 182 1.37 -14.79 60.91
CA ALA A 182 2.44 -14.88 59.91
C ALA A 182 2.97 -13.48 59.56
N ILE A 183 4.20 -13.38 59.05
CA ILE A 183 4.68 -12.13 58.44
C ILE A 183 3.91 -11.97 57.14
N VAL A 184 3.40 -10.77 56.86
CA VAL A 184 2.58 -10.52 55.68
C VAL A 184 3.10 -9.36 54.85
N SER A 185 2.83 -9.43 53.55
CA SER A 185 2.86 -8.30 52.65
C SER A 185 1.67 -8.39 51.72
N MET A 186 0.90 -7.31 51.64
CA MET A 186 -0.28 -7.19 50.79
C MET A 186 -0.16 -5.93 49.94
N SER A 187 -0.48 -6.05 48.66
CA SER A 187 -0.55 -4.94 47.73
C SER A 187 -1.82 -5.05 46.91
N ALA A 188 -2.55 -3.96 46.77
CA ALA A 188 -3.80 -3.90 46.04
C ALA A 188 -3.89 -2.68 45.12
N MET A 189 -4.65 -2.83 44.03
CA MET A 189 -4.99 -1.76 43.10
C MET A 189 -6.49 -1.85 42.74
N SER A 190 -7.14 -0.71 42.54
CA SER A 190 -8.50 -0.64 41.98
C SER A 190 -8.43 -0.31 40.49
N LEU A 191 -8.72 -1.30 39.62
CA LEU A 191 -8.73 -1.08 38.18
C LEU A 191 -9.93 -0.22 37.78
N LYS A 192 -9.64 0.90 37.13
CA LYS A 192 -10.65 1.86 36.71
C LYS A 192 -11.43 1.30 35.53
N ALA A 193 -12.74 1.26 35.65
CA ALA A 193 -13.63 0.84 34.57
C ALA A 193 -13.56 1.84 33.40
N SER A 194 -13.52 1.33 32.17
CA SER A 194 -13.75 2.16 31.00
C SER A 194 -15.23 2.53 30.93
N VAL A 195 -15.50 3.80 30.63
CA VAL A 195 -16.87 4.26 30.36
C VAL A 195 -17.12 4.09 28.87
N PRO A 196 -18.17 3.38 28.44
CA PRO A 196 -18.51 3.28 27.03
C PRO A 196 -18.73 4.68 26.44
N ASP A 197 -18.07 4.98 25.33
CA ASP A 197 -18.37 6.20 24.59
C ASP A 197 -19.72 6.05 23.90
N THR A 198 -20.68 6.89 24.28
CA THR A 198 -22.02 6.93 23.71
C THR A 198 -22.26 8.18 22.87
N THR A 199 -21.25 9.05 22.72
CA THR A 199 -21.39 10.29 21.98
C THR A 199 -21.01 10.07 20.51
N SER A 200 -21.95 10.34 19.61
CA SER A 200 -21.66 10.26 18.17
C SER A 200 -20.73 11.41 17.73
N PRO A 201 -19.81 11.15 16.80
CA PRO A 201 -19.03 12.20 16.13
C PRO A 201 -19.90 13.23 15.41
N VAL A 202 -19.35 14.44 15.22
CA VAL A 202 -20.00 15.53 14.47
C VAL A 202 -19.14 15.93 13.27
N VAL A 203 -19.71 15.86 12.07
CA VAL A 203 -19.10 16.42 10.85
C VAL A 203 -19.37 17.92 10.81
N SER A 204 -18.31 18.73 10.91
CA SER A 204 -18.39 20.20 11.01
C SER A 204 -18.15 20.91 9.68
N ALA A 205 -17.41 20.31 8.75
CA ALA A 205 -17.24 20.84 7.40
C ALA A 205 -17.13 19.72 6.38
N PHE A 206 -17.74 19.95 5.21
CA PHE A 206 -17.58 19.11 4.03
C PHE A 206 -17.79 19.95 2.76
N THR A 207 -16.80 19.96 1.86
CA THR A 207 -16.84 20.75 0.63
C THR A 207 -16.29 19.97 -0.57
N LEU A 208 -17.07 19.99 -1.65
CA LEU A 208 -16.74 19.43 -2.96
C LEU A 208 -16.88 20.52 -4.03
N PRO A 209 -16.23 20.38 -5.21
CA PRO A 209 -16.49 21.27 -6.34
C PRO A 209 -17.94 21.14 -6.82
N ALA A 210 -18.53 22.21 -7.36
CA ALA A 210 -19.89 22.19 -7.89
C ALA A 210 -20.03 21.36 -9.20
N THR A 211 -18.94 21.25 -9.95
CA THR A 211 -18.88 20.54 -11.24
C THR A 211 -17.59 19.75 -11.36
N SER A 212 -17.63 18.61 -12.06
CA SER A 212 -16.44 17.83 -12.42
C SER A 212 -16.54 17.33 -13.85
N GLU A 213 -15.40 17.29 -14.56
CA GLU A 213 -15.28 16.65 -15.88
C GLU A 213 -14.77 15.19 -15.79
N GLY A 214 -14.66 14.63 -14.57
CA GLY A 214 -14.31 13.24 -14.33
C GLY A 214 -15.11 12.65 -13.17
N LEU A 215 -15.14 11.32 -13.08
CA LEU A 215 -15.83 10.63 -11.98
C LEU A 215 -15.15 10.86 -10.62
N THR A 216 -13.85 11.16 -10.59
CA THR A 216 -13.09 11.44 -9.36
C THR A 216 -12.75 12.92 -9.27
N PHE A 217 -12.97 13.52 -8.10
CA PHE A 217 -12.71 14.94 -7.84
C PHE A 217 -12.26 15.16 -6.38
N PRO A 218 -11.55 16.27 -6.09
CA PRO A 218 -10.97 16.50 -4.77
C PRO A 218 -12.00 16.89 -3.72
N VAL A 219 -11.71 16.53 -2.47
CA VAL A 219 -12.41 17.00 -1.27
C VAL A 219 -11.60 18.16 -0.69
N SER A 220 -12.14 19.38 -0.74
CA SER A 220 -11.41 20.57 -0.27
C SER A 220 -11.45 20.76 1.24
N SER A 221 -12.41 20.13 1.92
CA SER A 221 -12.56 20.13 3.38
C SER A 221 -13.44 18.96 3.77
N PHE A 222 -13.01 18.19 4.77
CA PHE A 222 -13.82 17.21 5.48
C PHE A 222 -13.29 17.12 6.90
N THR A 223 -13.98 17.79 7.84
CA THR A 223 -13.61 17.82 9.26
C THR A 223 -14.71 17.21 10.11
N ALA A 224 -14.31 16.38 11.05
CA ALA A 224 -15.20 15.84 12.07
C ALA A 224 -14.50 15.88 13.44
N THR A 225 -15.29 15.99 14.49
CA THR A 225 -14.82 16.01 15.88
C THR A 225 -15.66 15.09 16.73
N ASP A 226 -15.06 14.54 17.76
CA ASP A 226 -15.70 13.67 18.73
C ASP A 226 -15.07 13.88 20.12
N ALA A 227 -15.76 13.51 21.19
CA ALA A 227 -15.27 13.70 22.57
C ALA A 227 -14.06 12.81 22.90
N VAL A 228 -14.00 11.60 22.34
CA VAL A 228 -12.89 10.64 22.53
C VAL A 228 -12.03 10.58 21.28
N GLY A 229 -12.64 10.61 20.11
CA GLY A 229 -11.92 10.75 18.85
C GLY A 229 -12.58 10.06 17.67
N VAL A 230 -12.38 10.63 16.47
CA VAL A 230 -12.88 10.07 15.22
C VAL A 230 -11.88 9.04 14.69
N THR A 231 -12.33 7.82 14.44
CA THR A 231 -11.49 6.72 13.92
C THR A 231 -11.85 6.27 12.51
N GLY A 232 -12.95 6.79 11.94
CA GLY A 232 -13.36 6.45 10.58
C GLY A 232 -14.08 7.58 9.88
N TYR A 233 -13.83 7.69 8.58
CA TYR A 233 -14.46 8.61 7.64
C TYR A 233 -14.97 7.84 6.43
N MET A 234 -16.14 8.21 5.93
CA MET A 234 -16.72 7.67 4.70
C MET A 234 -17.51 8.77 3.97
N VAL A 235 -17.58 8.69 2.65
CA VAL A 235 -18.49 9.52 1.85
C VAL A 235 -19.34 8.60 1.01
N THR A 236 -20.67 8.75 1.06
CA THR A 236 -21.61 7.94 0.29
C THR A 236 -22.50 8.82 -0.59
N GLU A 237 -23.16 8.22 -1.58
CA GLU A 237 -24.23 8.88 -2.36
C GLU A 237 -25.63 8.64 -1.75
N SER A 238 -25.70 8.13 -0.51
CA SER A 238 -26.93 7.80 0.22
C SER A 238 -27.07 8.67 1.46
N SER A 239 -28.29 9.16 1.73
CA SER A 239 -28.61 9.90 2.95
C SER A 239 -28.73 9.01 4.19
N THR A 240 -28.74 7.68 4.02
CA THR A 240 -28.78 6.71 5.11
C THR A 240 -27.38 6.48 5.62
N ALA A 241 -27.20 6.58 6.95
CA ALA A 241 -25.94 6.31 7.59
C ALA A 241 -25.48 4.86 7.28
N PRO A 242 -24.21 4.66 6.91
CA PRO A 242 -23.62 3.32 6.84
C PRO A 242 -23.62 2.64 8.21
N LEU A 243 -23.45 1.32 8.26
CA LEU A 243 -23.19 0.61 9.51
C LEU A 243 -21.71 0.73 9.92
N ALA A 244 -21.43 0.62 11.22
CA ALA A 244 -20.08 0.77 11.73
C ALA A 244 -19.10 -0.28 11.18
N GLY A 245 -19.62 -1.48 10.83
CA GLY A 245 -18.88 -2.58 10.23
C GLY A 245 -18.89 -2.62 8.69
N ASP A 246 -19.51 -1.65 8.01
CA ASP A 246 -19.53 -1.63 6.55
C ASP A 246 -18.11 -1.45 5.98
N ALA A 247 -17.82 -2.11 4.87
CA ALA A 247 -16.56 -1.90 4.16
C ALA A 247 -16.47 -0.47 3.60
N GLY A 248 -15.27 0.11 3.59
CA GLY A 248 -15.01 1.43 2.98
C GLY A 248 -14.77 2.58 3.96
N TRP A 249 -14.79 2.33 5.28
CA TRP A 249 -14.30 3.30 6.27
C TRP A 249 -12.80 3.53 6.11
N SER A 250 -12.39 4.79 6.08
CA SER A 250 -10.99 5.22 6.07
C SER A 250 -10.60 5.79 7.43
N GLY A 251 -9.41 5.45 7.94
CA GLY A 251 -8.89 6.03 9.20
C GLY A 251 -8.60 7.53 9.13
N THR A 252 -8.56 8.11 7.92
CA THR A 252 -8.38 9.56 7.69
C THR A 252 -9.42 10.09 6.71
N ALA A 253 -9.71 11.39 6.79
CA ALA A 253 -10.63 12.05 5.88
C ALA A 253 -10.17 11.87 4.40
N PRO A 254 -11.02 11.32 3.51
CA PRO A 254 -10.64 11.12 2.12
C PRO A 254 -10.30 12.42 1.40
N ALA A 255 -9.17 12.43 0.67
CA ALA A 255 -8.75 13.58 -0.15
C ALA A 255 -9.51 13.68 -1.49
N THR A 256 -10.16 12.60 -1.93
CA THR A 256 -10.93 12.51 -3.16
C THR A 256 -12.22 11.70 -2.94
N VAL A 257 -13.21 11.94 -3.80
CA VAL A 257 -14.45 11.17 -3.89
C VAL A 257 -14.65 10.74 -5.34
N THR A 258 -15.19 9.54 -5.54
CA THR A 258 -15.53 9.00 -6.85
C THR A 258 -17.04 8.84 -6.96
N ALA A 259 -17.63 9.48 -7.96
CA ALA A 259 -19.03 9.35 -8.33
C ALA A 259 -19.33 7.99 -8.98
N SER A 260 -20.51 7.45 -8.71
CA SER A 260 -21.03 6.21 -9.32
C SER A 260 -21.27 6.34 -10.84
N GLY A 261 -21.33 7.57 -11.37
CA GLY A 261 -21.53 7.85 -12.78
C GLY A 261 -21.69 9.34 -13.06
N ALA A 262 -21.90 9.67 -14.34
CA ALA A 262 -22.21 11.04 -14.75
C ALA A 262 -23.59 11.51 -14.26
N GLY A 263 -23.82 12.83 -14.34
CA GLY A 263 -25.05 13.49 -13.92
C GLY A 263 -24.90 14.22 -12.58
N SER A 264 -26.03 14.65 -12.03
CA SER A 264 -26.08 15.30 -10.71
C SER A 264 -25.98 14.24 -9.62
N LYS A 265 -24.96 14.33 -8.77
CA LYS A 265 -24.67 13.37 -7.69
C LYS A 265 -24.57 14.09 -6.36
N THR A 266 -25.26 13.62 -5.34
CA THR A 266 -25.25 14.20 -3.99
C THR A 266 -24.47 13.31 -3.04
N PHE A 267 -23.53 13.89 -2.31
CA PHE A 267 -22.61 13.19 -1.43
C PHE A 267 -22.84 13.56 0.03
N TYR A 268 -22.84 12.53 0.88
CA TYR A 268 -23.05 12.58 2.31
C TYR A 268 -21.76 12.15 3.03
N PRO A 269 -21.13 13.03 3.81
CA PRO A 269 -19.99 12.69 4.64
C PRO A 269 -20.45 12.03 5.95
N TRP A 270 -19.72 11.02 6.40
CA TRP A 270 -19.94 10.27 7.63
C TRP A 270 -18.65 10.17 8.43
N ALA A 271 -18.76 10.30 9.74
CA ALA A 271 -17.68 10.03 10.69
C ALA A 271 -18.12 8.95 11.69
N LYS A 272 -17.19 8.10 12.13
CA LYS A 272 -17.38 7.13 13.20
C LYS A 272 -16.25 7.20 14.23
N ASP A 273 -16.56 6.83 15.46
CA ASP A 273 -15.59 6.67 16.55
C ASP A 273 -15.13 5.20 16.69
N ALA A 274 -14.35 4.93 17.73
CA ALA A 274 -13.89 3.59 18.09
C ALA A 274 -14.99 2.70 18.69
N ALA A 275 -15.98 3.29 19.37
CA ALA A 275 -17.11 2.60 19.98
C ALA A 275 -18.17 2.16 18.96
N GLY A 276 -18.07 2.66 17.72
CA GLY A 276 -18.99 2.36 16.63
C GLY A 276 -20.17 3.33 16.53
N ASN A 277 -20.16 4.46 17.25
CA ASN A 277 -21.16 5.49 17.04
C ASN A 277 -20.87 6.22 15.73
N ILE A 278 -21.94 6.61 15.03
CA ILE A 278 -21.86 7.23 13.71
C ILE A 278 -22.50 8.60 13.78
N SER A 279 -21.89 9.56 13.08
CA SER A 279 -22.40 10.92 12.99
C SER A 279 -23.81 10.96 12.41
N ALA A 280 -24.61 11.91 12.89
CA ALA A 280 -25.88 12.24 12.24
C ALA A 280 -25.65 12.67 10.78
N THR A 281 -26.70 12.56 9.96
CA THR A 281 -26.66 13.01 8.56
C THR A 281 -26.23 14.48 8.49
N PHE A 282 -25.19 14.76 7.71
CA PHE A 282 -24.69 16.13 7.56
C PHE A 282 -25.77 17.04 6.94
N GLY A 283 -26.06 18.16 7.61
CA GLY A 283 -27.20 19.02 7.25
C GLY A 283 -27.10 19.71 5.89
N THR A 284 -25.91 19.83 5.32
CA THR A 284 -25.69 20.44 3.99
C THR A 284 -24.87 19.50 3.09
N PRO A 285 -25.46 18.40 2.59
CA PRO A 285 -24.76 17.51 1.66
C PRO A 285 -24.36 18.27 0.39
N ARG A 286 -23.37 17.76 -0.34
CA ARG A 286 -22.80 18.45 -1.50
C ARG A 286 -23.22 17.77 -2.80
N THR A 287 -23.77 18.55 -3.72
CA THR A 287 -24.12 18.09 -5.06
C THR A 287 -23.04 18.49 -6.06
N VAL A 288 -22.55 17.52 -6.83
CA VAL A 288 -21.58 17.70 -7.91
C VAL A 288 -22.26 17.33 -9.23
N THR A 289 -22.19 18.23 -10.21
CA THR A 289 -22.60 17.90 -11.59
C THR A 289 -21.42 17.29 -12.32
N VAL A 290 -21.47 15.98 -12.55
CA VAL A 290 -20.39 15.22 -13.19
C VAL A 290 -20.67 15.08 -14.68
N THR A 291 -19.77 15.61 -15.50
CA THR A 291 -19.79 15.44 -16.95
C THR A 291 -18.86 14.29 -17.33
N ALA A 292 -19.39 13.22 -17.92
CA ALA A 292 -18.54 12.19 -18.52
C ALA A 292 -17.88 12.73 -19.79
N ILE A 293 -16.55 12.93 -19.78
CA ILE A 293 -15.79 13.06 -21.02
C ILE A 293 -15.70 11.65 -21.63
N SER A 294 -16.19 11.47 -22.85
CA SER A 294 -16.05 10.20 -23.55
C SER A 294 -14.56 9.97 -23.87
N PRO A 295 -13.97 8.82 -23.52
CA PRO A 295 -12.57 8.51 -23.83
C PRO A 295 -12.30 8.42 -25.34
N LEU A 296 -13.36 8.36 -26.16
CA LEU A 296 -13.28 8.38 -27.63
C LEU A 296 -12.99 9.78 -28.20
N LEU A 297 -13.08 10.84 -27.38
CA LEU A 297 -12.88 12.20 -27.86
C LEU A 297 -11.39 12.55 -27.98
N HIS A 298 -11.00 13.14 -29.10
CA HIS A 298 -9.63 13.59 -29.36
C HIS A 298 -9.48 15.05 -28.94
N ASN A 299 -9.25 15.33 -27.65
CA ASN A 299 -9.11 16.69 -27.13
C ASN A 299 -7.98 16.82 -26.10
N SER A 300 -7.67 18.05 -25.69
CA SER A 300 -6.59 18.33 -24.74
C SER A 300 -6.75 17.65 -23.39
N ALA A 301 -7.98 17.51 -22.88
CA ALA A 301 -8.28 16.85 -21.61
C ALA A 301 -7.98 15.34 -21.67
N ASN A 302 -8.49 14.63 -22.66
CA ASN A 302 -8.26 13.19 -22.82
C ASN A 302 -6.80 12.84 -23.15
N LEU A 303 -6.07 13.77 -23.75
CA LEU A 303 -4.69 13.55 -24.18
C LEU A 303 -3.64 14.13 -23.22
N ASN A 304 -4.06 14.76 -22.11
CA ASN A 304 -3.18 15.52 -21.21
C ASN A 304 -2.28 16.51 -21.97
N SER A 305 -2.83 17.18 -22.98
CA SER A 305 -2.07 18.09 -23.84
C SER A 305 -1.94 19.46 -23.18
N THR A 306 -0.72 19.96 -23.05
CA THR A 306 -0.43 21.33 -22.56
C THR A 306 -0.52 22.40 -23.65
N LYS A 307 -0.80 22.02 -24.90
CA LYS A 307 -0.92 22.97 -26.02
C LYS A 307 -2.18 23.80 -25.87
N TRP A 308 -2.06 25.10 -26.19
CA TRP A 308 -3.14 26.09 -26.04
C TRP A 308 -3.60 26.32 -24.59
N ALA A 309 -2.75 25.99 -23.61
CA ALA A 309 -2.96 26.35 -22.21
C ALA A 309 -3.15 27.88 -22.03
N PRO A 310 -3.91 28.31 -20.99
CA PRO A 310 -4.54 27.48 -19.97
C PRO A 310 -5.86 26.83 -20.43
N ALA A 311 -6.49 27.34 -21.49
CA ALA A 311 -7.83 26.90 -21.91
C ALA A 311 -7.85 25.58 -22.69
N GLY A 312 -6.72 25.16 -23.26
CA GLY A 312 -6.61 23.92 -24.03
C GLY A 312 -7.29 23.97 -25.40
N TRP A 313 -7.52 22.80 -25.99
CA TRP A 313 -8.18 22.62 -27.28
C TRP A 313 -9.18 21.47 -27.28
N GLY A 314 -10.24 21.55 -28.08
CA GLY A 314 -11.28 20.52 -28.15
C GLY A 314 -12.17 20.42 -26.89
N VAL A 315 -12.13 21.43 -26.03
CA VAL A 315 -12.85 21.54 -24.75
C VAL A 315 -13.69 22.81 -24.73
N THR A 316 -14.67 22.88 -23.82
CA THR A 316 -15.57 24.05 -23.69
C THR A 316 -14.76 25.33 -23.45
N GLY A 317 -14.97 26.37 -24.25
CA GLY A 317 -14.22 27.64 -24.14
C GLY A 317 -12.77 27.60 -24.62
N GLY A 318 -12.24 26.42 -24.98
CA GLY A 318 -10.89 26.24 -25.51
C GLY A 318 -10.78 26.48 -27.02
N LYS A 319 -9.55 26.38 -27.54
CA LYS A 319 -9.26 26.46 -28.98
C LYS A 319 -10.05 25.36 -29.73
N TYR A 320 -10.70 25.72 -30.83
CA TYR A 320 -11.58 24.86 -31.63
C TYR A 320 -12.95 24.48 -31.01
N GLY A 321 -13.26 24.97 -29.80
CA GLY A 321 -14.49 24.64 -29.07
C GLY A 321 -14.55 23.20 -28.56
N LYS A 322 -15.64 22.83 -27.88
CA LYS A 322 -15.83 21.47 -27.34
C LYS A 322 -16.01 20.47 -28.48
N PHE A 323 -15.23 19.39 -28.46
CA PHE A 323 -15.47 18.25 -29.34
C PHE A 323 -16.43 17.26 -28.70
N ASP A 324 -17.30 16.71 -29.53
CA ASP A 324 -18.25 15.65 -29.19
C ASP A 324 -18.39 14.68 -30.37
N CYS A 325 -19.20 13.63 -30.22
CA CYS A 325 -19.44 12.67 -31.29
C CYS A 325 -19.97 13.32 -32.57
N SER A 326 -20.76 14.40 -32.48
CA SER A 326 -21.34 15.12 -33.63
C SER A 326 -20.32 16.01 -34.37
N THR A 327 -19.18 16.28 -33.73
CA THR A 327 -18.04 16.94 -34.34
C THR A 327 -17.52 16.09 -35.51
N CYS A 328 -17.49 14.77 -35.33
CA CYS A 328 -16.95 13.83 -36.32
C CYS A 328 -18.01 13.01 -37.05
N HIS A 329 -19.16 12.73 -36.43
CA HIS A 329 -20.16 11.80 -36.95
C HIS A 329 -21.50 12.44 -37.26
N THR A 330 -22.18 11.89 -38.26
CA THR A 330 -23.64 12.04 -38.43
C THR A 330 -24.22 10.70 -38.88
N ALA A 331 -25.46 10.43 -38.51
CA ALA A 331 -26.11 9.14 -38.78
C ALA A 331 -26.32 8.85 -40.28
N SER A 332 -26.26 9.88 -41.14
CA SER A 332 -26.67 9.82 -42.55
C SER A 332 -25.55 9.72 -43.58
N THR A 333 -24.28 9.60 -43.17
CA THR A 333 -23.18 9.52 -44.14
C THR A 333 -23.03 8.14 -44.77
N SER A 334 -22.63 8.10 -46.04
CA SER A 334 -22.44 6.88 -46.83
C SER A 334 -21.11 6.14 -46.61
N ASN A 335 -20.16 6.70 -45.83
CA ASN A 335 -18.91 6.00 -45.52
C ASN A 335 -19.10 5.02 -44.35
N LEU A 336 -18.39 3.88 -44.40
CA LEU A 336 -18.45 2.79 -43.41
C LEU A 336 -18.15 3.23 -41.96
N LYS A 337 -17.49 4.38 -41.77
CA LYS A 337 -17.11 4.92 -40.45
C LYS A 337 -18.03 6.04 -39.97
N ARG A 338 -19.11 6.33 -40.70
CA ARG A 338 -20.10 7.38 -40.45
C ARG A 338 -19.51 8.78 -40.20
N ILE A 339 -18.39 9.10 -40.82
CA ILE A 339 -17.69 10.37 -40.62
C ILE A 339 -18.38 11.45 -41.46
N LYS A 340 -18.75 12.59 -40.86
CA LYS A 340 -19.40 13.69 -41.57
C LYS A 340 -18.43 14.41 -42.50
N THR A 341 -18.95 14.89 -43.63
CA THR A 341 -18.21 15.79 -44.53
C THR A 341 -19.16 16.97 -44.84
N PRO A 342 -18.69 18.22 -44.67
CA PRO A 342 -17.43 18.65 -44.06
C PRO A 342 -17.40 18.49 -42.53
N ILE A 343 -16.20 18.47 -41.93
CA ILE A 343 -16.05 18.63 -40.47
C ILE A 343 -16.18 20.12 -40.15
N THR A 344 -16.96 20.44 -39.12
CA THR A 344 -17.19 21.82 -38.64
C THR A 344 -16.54 21.97 -37.29
N LEU A 345 -15.66 22.96 -37.14
CA LEU A 345 -15.01 23.29 -35.89
C LEU A 345 -15.39 24.73 -35.49
N ALA A 346 -15.70 24.94 -34.22
CA ALA A 346 -15.96 26.29 -33.71
C ALA A 346 -14.62 27.03 -33.64
N ASN A 347 -14.49 28.21 -34.26
CA ASN A 347 -13.26 29.03 -34.20
C ASN A 347 -12.03 28.41 -34.90
N MET A 348 -12.21 27.77 -36.06
CA MET A 348 -11.08 27.44 -36.92
C MET A 348 -10.53 28.71 -37.59
N SER A 349 -9.26 29.05 -37.32
CA SER A 349 -8.51 29.96 -38.18
C SER A 349 -7.98 29.17 -39.38
N THR A 350 -8.61 29.30 -40.55
CA THR A 350 -7.94 28.91 -41.79
C THR A 350 -6.87 29.94 -42.11
N PHE A 351 -5.68 29.53 -42.52
CA PHE A 351 -4.63 30.45 -42.94
C PHE A 351 -4.61 30.51 -44.47
N ASN A 352 -4.61 31.72 -45.06
CA ASN A 352 -4.36 31.85 -46.50
C ASN A 352 -2.92 31.41 -46.86
N ALA A 353 -2.58 31.39 -48.15
CA ALA A 353 -1.23 31.07 -48.63
C ALA A 353 -0.12 31.95 -48.00
N ALA A 354 -0.47 33.09 -47.41
CA ALA A 354 0.43 34.00 -46.70
C ALA A 354 0.43 33.81 -45.16
N GLY A 355 -0.20 32.77 -44.62
CA GLY A 355 -0.16 32.50 -43.18
C GLY A 355 -0.99 33.47 -42.32
N THR A 356 -1.97 34.18 -42.90
CA THR A 356 -2.87 35.10 -42.16
C THR A 356 -4.17 34.40 -41.77
N ALA A 357 -4.58 34.50 -40.50
CA ALA A 357 -5.77 33.84 -39.96
C ALA A 357 -7.07 34.45 -40.51
N ILE A 358 -7.92 33.63 -41.12
CA ILE A 358 -9.25 33.97 -41.59
C ILE A 358 -10.23 33.50 -40.51
N GLY A 359 -10.80 34.44 -39.76
CA GLY A 359 -11.69 34.19 -38.63
C GLY A 359 -13.14 33.96 -39.03
N VAL A 360 -13.44 32.82 -39.65
CA VAL A 360 -14.82 32.41 -39.96
C VAL A 360 -14.98 30.92 -39.69
N THR A 361 -16.16 30.49 -39.21
CA THR A 361 -16.56 29.08 -39.10
C THR A 361 -16.20 28.35 -40.39
N SER A 362 -15.09 27.62 -40.39
CA SER A 362 -14.53 27.02 -41.60
C SER A 362 -14.94 25.56 -41.64
N THR A 363 -15.70 25.19 -42.66
CA THR A 363 -15.97 23.80 -43.02
C THR A 363 -14.75 23.24 -43.73
N VAL A 364 -14.13 22.19 -43.18
CA VAL A 364 -13.04 21.49 -43.88
C VAL A 364 -13.61 20.26 -44.60
N PRO A 365 -13.57 20.22 -45.95
CA PRO A 365 -14.00 19.04 -46.68
C PRO A 365 -13.06 17.86 -46.43
N VAL A 366 -13.63 16.68 -46.20
CA VAL A 366 -12.91 15.41 -46.04
C VAL A 366 -13.36 14.47 -47.15
N THR A 367 -12.43 13.92 -47.94
CA THR A 367 -12.75 13.02 -49.07
C THR A 367 -11.98 11.70 -48.93
N PHE A 368 -12.68 10.62 -48.57
CA PHE A 368 -12.09 9.29 -48.49
C PHE A 368 -11.79 8.76 -49.90
N ARG A 369 -10.56 8.93 -50.40
CA ARG A 369 -10.15 8.41 -51.73
C ARG A 369 -9.96 6.89 -51.75
N ASN A 370 -9.92 6.25 -50.59
CA ASN A 370 -9.87 4.80 -50.46
C ASN A 370 -10.59 4.36 -49.19
N LEU A 371 -11.54 3.43 -49.30
CA LEU A 371 -12.27 2.83 -48.17
C LEU A 371 -11.40 1.84 -47.35
N THR A 372 -10.16 1.57 -47.77
CA THR A 372 -9.23 0.63 -47.13
C THR A 372 -7.87 1.23 -46.72
N SER A 373 -7.58 2.52 -46.95
CA SER A 373 -6.28 3.10 -46.55
C SER A 373 -6.36 4.58 -46.13
N MET A 374 -5.59 4.95 -45.08
CA MET A 374 -5.57 6.31 -44.48
C MET A 374 -4.38 7.20 -44.93
N GLY A 375 -3.60 6.78 -45.92
CA GLY A 375 -2.71 7.63 -46.74
C GLY A 375 -1.28 7.91 -46.24
N LYS A 376 -0.44 8.52 -47.12
CA LYS A 376 0.99 8.88 -46.92
C LYS A 376 1.24 10.31 -46.42
N ASP A 377 2.24 10.49 -45.57
CA ASP A 377 2.97 11.75 -45.28
C ASP A 377 4.39 11.63 -45.90
N PRO A 378 5.15 12.71 -46.11
CA PRO A 378 4.83 13.75 -47.07
C PRO A 378 4.77 13.23 -48.52
N SER A 379 3.96 13.89 -49.36
CA SER A 379 4.05 13.72 -50.81
C SER A 379 4.98 14.79 -51.40
N PRO A 380 5.83 14.46 -52.37
CA PRO A 380 6.73 15.42 -53.01
C PRO A 380 6.00 16.49 -53.86
N THR A 381 4.69 16.35 -54.09
CA THR A 381 3.88 17.31 -54.84
C THR A 381 2.94 18.10 -53.91
N ALA A 382 2.94 19.43 -54.05
CA ALA A 382 2.01 20.31 -53.34
C ALA A 382 0.57 20.02 -53.79
N TYR A 383 -0.28 19.53 -52.88
CA TYR A 383 -1.71 19.41 -53.13
C TYR A 383 -2.42 20.68 -52.65
N ASN A 384 -3.28 21.23 -53.50
CA ASN A 384 -4.09 22.44 -53.24
C ASN A 384 -5.36 22.17 -52.40
N ALA A 385 -5.65 20.93 -52.04
CA ALA A 385 -6.74 20.56 -51.14
C ALA A 385 -6.35 19.35 -50.29
N SER A 386 -6.40 19.51 -48.96
CA SER A 386 -6.28 18.37 -48.05
C SER A 386 -7.54 17.51 -48.14
N VAL A 387 -7.38 16.20 -48.23
CA VAL A 387 -8.49 15.26 -48.49
C VAL A 387 -8.73 14.26 -47.34
N ARG A 388 -8.04 14.33 -46.19
CA ARG A 388 -8.13 13.28 -45.14
C ARG A 388 -8.59 13.80 -43.77
N VAL A 389 -9.17 12.90 -42.97
CA VAL A 389 -9.88 13.22 -41.71
C VAL A 389 -8.99 13.90 -40.66
N CYS A 390 -7.76 13.42 -40.43
CA CYS A 390 -6.87 13.99 -39.40
C CYS A 390 -6.32 15.37 -39.80
N GLN A 391 -6.11 15.58 -41.11
CA GLN A 391 -5.56 16.82 -41.66
C GLN A 391 -6.53 18.00 -41.53
N ALA A 392 -7.82 17.73 -41.32
CA ALA A 392 -8.80 18.77 -40.99
C ALA A 392 -8.50 19.49 -39.67
N CYS A 393 -7.85 18.80 -38.72
CA CYS A 393 -7.51 19.34 -37.41
C CYS A 393 -6.00 19.65 -37.27
N HIS A 394 -5.13 18.87 -37.92
CA HIS A 394 -3.67 18.99 -37.83
C HIS A 394 -3.08 19.97 -38.86
N THR A 395 -3.50 21.23 -38.79
CA THR A 395 -3.19 22.27 -39.80
C THR A 395 -1.83 22.97 -39.62
N ILE A 396 -1.15 22.74 -38.49
CA ILE A 396 0.09 23.43 -38.10
C ILE A 396 1.22 22.48 -37.67
N THR A 397 1.01 21.17 -37.76
CA THR A 397 1.99 20.15 -37.34
C THR A 397 2.90 19.73 -38.49
N ALA A 398 4.15 19.38 -38.17
CA ALA A 398 5.14 18.87 -39.14
C ALA A 398 4.85 17.43 -39.63
N LYS A 399 3.97 16.72 -38.92
CA LYS A 399 3.40 15.41 -39.27
C LYS A 399 1.88 15.59 -39.42
N HIS A 400 1.22 14.73 -40.19
CA HIS A 400 -0.24 14.76 -40.42
C HIS A 400 -0.74 15.99 -41.21
N ASN A 401 0.15 16.68 -41.94
CA ASN A 401 -0.17 17.82 -42.82
C ASN A 401 0.36 17.55 -44.25
N SER A 402 -0.41 17.91 -45.28
CA SER A 402 -0.12 17.65 -46.68
C SER A 402 0.78 18.69 -47.38
N ASN A 403 1.18 19.79 -46.72
CA ASN A 403 2.05 20.81 -47.32
C ASN A 403 3.46 20.87 -46.68
N ASN A 404 4.49 20.66 -47.50
CA ASN A 404 5.91 20.78 -47.13
C ASN A 404 6.39 22.23 -46.94
N GLN A 405 5.48 23.20 -46.74
CA GLN A 405 5.82 24.63 -46.74
C GLN A 405 6.11 25.22 -45.35
N ARG A 406 6.30 24.40 -44.31
CA ARG A 406 6.48 24.91 -42.94
C ARG A 406 7.76 24.36 -42.29
N PRO A 407 8.44 25.14 -41.43
CA PRO A 407 9.74 24.76 -40.87
C PRO A 407 9.64 23.45 -40.11
N MET A 408 10.36 22.45 -40.61
CA MET A 408 10.37 21.10 -40.07
C MET A 408 11.19 21.09 -38.78
N VAL A 409 10.57 20.83 -37.64
CA VAL A 409 11.31 20.41 -36.44
C VAL A 409 11.55 18.91 -36.61
N THR A 410 12.82 18.51 -36.70
CA THR A 410 13.24 17.12 -36.87
C THR A 410 12.99 16.33 -35.58
N ASP A 411 11.79 15.76 -35.48
CA ASP A 411 11.48 14.72 -34.50
C ASP A 411 11.02 13.47 -35.26
N HIS A 412 11.66 12.34 -34.92
CA HIS A 412 11.54 10.94 -35.37
C HIS A 412 10.89 10.59 -36.74
N ALA A 413 11.36 9.51 -37.37
CA ALA A 413 10.72 8.96 -38.57
C ALA A 413 9.30 8.47 -38.23
N HIS A 414 8.27 8.99 -38.92
CA HIS A 414 6.87 8.57 -38.76
C HIS A 414 6.51 7.60 -39.89
N ASN A 415 5.70 6.57 -39.62
CA ASN A 415 5.35 5.52 -40.59
C ASN A 415 4.42 6.06 -41.69
N ASN A 416 5.04 6.64 -42.70
CA ASN A 416 4.37 7.26 -43.83
C ASN A 416 3.68 6.22 -44.72
N GLY A 417 2.36 6.33 -44.88
CA GLY A 417 1.58 5.43 -45.75
C GLY A 417 0.93 4.26 -45.03
N SER A 418 1.11 4.15 -43.72
CA SER A 418 0.45 3.17 -42.87
C SER A 418 -0.92 3.63 -42.40
N ASP A 419 -1.78 2.68 -42.02
CA ASP A 419 -3.09 2.99 -41.41
C ASP A 419 -2.90 3.64 -40.04
N CYS A 420 -3.37 4.88 -39.88
CA CYS A 420 -3.21 5.65 -38.65
C CYS A 420 -3.82 4.93 -37.45
N VAL A 421 -4.95 4.23 -37.60
CA VAL A 421 -5.63 3.56 -36.46
C VAL A 421 -4.89 2.33 -35.94
N GLN A 422 -3.87 1.88 -36.67
CA GLN A 422 -2.95 0.85 -36.21
C GLN A 422 -2.07 1.33 -35.05
N CYS A 423 -1.79 2.63 -34.97
CA CYS A 423 -0.96 3.25 -33.94
C CYS A 423 -1.72 4.29 -33.10
N HIS A 424 -2.85 4.80 -33.62
CA HIS A 424 -3.71 5.80 -33.01
C HIS A 424 -5.15 5.25 -32.93
N ALA A 425 -5.41 4.33 -32.01
CA ALA A 425 -6.71 3.66 -31.96
C ALA A 425 -7.85 4.63 -31.60
N HIS A 426 -9.04 4.40 -32.16
CA HIS A 426 -10.21 5.24 -31.90
C HIS A 426 -10.70 5.15 -30.46
N ASN A 427 -10.59 3.96 -29.84
CA ASN A 427 -11.01 3.73 -28.45
C ASN A 427 -10.17 4.49 -27.41
N THR A 428 -9.04 5.07 -27.82
CA THR A 428 -8.17 5.93 -27.01
C THR A 428 -8.15 7.37 -27.52
N GLY A 429 -9.18 7.77 -28.27
CA GLY A 429 -9.30 9.10 -28.84
C GLY A 429 -8.14 9.43 -29.78
N PHE A 430 -7.64 8.45 -30.54
CA PHE A 430 -6.50 8.59 -31.47
C PHE A 430 -5.19 9.05 -30.80
N LYS A 431 -5.04 8.84 -29.49
CA LYS A 431 -3.79 9.12 -28.77
C LYS A 431 -2.62 8.39 -29.44
N GLY A 432 -1.56 9.12 -29.76
CA GLY A 432 -0.33 8.54 -30.29
C GLY A 432 0.42 7.79 -29.21
N GLY A 433 0.74 6.53 -29.50
CA GLY A 433 1.36 5.63 -28.55
C GLY A 433 0.80 4.24 -28.68
N GLY A 434 1.04 3.62 -29.85
CA GLY A 434 0.93 2.17 -29.93
C GLY A 434 1.79 1.54 -28.83
N ASP A 435 1.38 0.38 -28.35
CA ASP A 435 2.23 -0.45 -27.52
C ASP A 435 3.52 -0.82 -28.28
N CYS A 436 4.44 -1.51 -27.60
CA CYS A 436 5.67 -1.99 -28.21
C CYS A 436 5.39 -2.78 -29.52
N LEU A 437 4.25 -3.48 -29.59
CA LEU A 437 3.87 -4.33 -30.72
C LEU A 437 3.39 -3.51 -31.94
N GLY A 438 2.75 -2.37 -31.72
CA GLY A 438 2.25 -1.50 -32.77
C GLY A 438 3.35 -1.01 -33.71
N CYS A 439 4.47 -0.54 -33.15
CA CYS A 439 5.58 0.01 -33.92
C CYS A 439 6.60 -1.07 -34.34
N HIS A 440 7.01 -1.94 -33.40
CA HIS A 440 8.12 -2.87 -33.64
C HIS A 440 7.78 -4.10 -34.51
N LYS A 441 6.56 -4.16 -35.08
CA LYS A 441 6.21 -5.12 -36.15
C LYS A 441 6.71 -4.72 -37.54
N THR A 442 7.16 -3.48 -37.70
CA THR A 442 7.73 -2.97 -38.96
C THR A 442 9.16 -2.49 -38.72
N PRO A 443 10.05 -2.56 -39.74
CA PRO A 443 11.41 -2.03 -39.61
C PRO A 443 11.39 -0.54 -39.22
N GLN A 444 12.22 -0.15 -38.26
CA GLN A 444 12.30 1.23 -37.79
C GLN A 444 13.54 1.92 -38.36
N GLY A 445 13.36 2.91 -39.23
CA GLY A 445 14.42 3.63 -39.93
C GLY A 445 14.27 3.59 -41.46
N ALA A 446 14.83 4.58 -42.15
CA ALA A 446 14.62 4.77 -43.59
C ALA A 446 15.62 4.02 -44.50
N THR A 447 16.75 3.57 -43.95
CA THR A 447 17.88 3.07 -44.75
C THR A 447 18.03 1.56 -44.61
N ALA A 448 17.92 0.85 -45.74
CA ALA A 448 18.16 -0.59 -45.80
C ALA A 448 19.57 -0.94 -45.29
N GLY A 449 19.68 -1.95 -44.42
CA GLY A 449 20.94 -2.37 -43.81
C GLY A 449 21.36 -1.62 -42.54
N THR A 450 20.65 -0.55 -42.15
CA THR A 450 20.83 0.16 -40.86
C THR A 450 19.54 0.34 -40.06
N ALA A 451 18.38 0.18 -40.70
CA ALA A 451 17.10 0.17 -40.00
C ALA A 451 17.04 -0.96 -38.96
N ARG A 452 16.43 -0.67 -37.81
CA ARG A 452 16.17 -1.69 -36.78
C ARG A 452 15.19 -2.72 -37.33
N VAL A 453 15.47 -3.98 -37.04
CA VAL A 453 14.66 -5.13 -37.49
C VAL A 453 13.25 -5.06 -36.89
N ALA A 454 12.25 -5.51 -37.66
CA ALA A 454 10.92 -5.80 -37.15
C ALA A 454 10.97 -7.01 -36.19
N ILE A 455 11.18 -6.76 -34.90
CA ILE A 455 11.48 -7.80 -33.91
C ILE A 455 10.33 -8.78 -33.70
N LEU A 456 9.08 -8.35 -33.89
CA LEU A 456 7.93 -9.24 -33.70
C LEU A 456 7.92 -10.43 -34.68
N GLY A 457 8.52 -10.27 -35.86
CA GLY A 457 8.70 -11.36 -36.81
C GLY A 457 9.65 -12.47 -36.32
N GLN A 458 10.41 -12.23 -35.24
CA GLN A 458 11.28 -13.23 -34.61
C GLN A 458 10.57 -14.09 -33.56
N PHE A 459 9.39 -13.66 -33.08
CA PHE A 459 8.61 -14.37 -32.07
C PHE A 459 7.42 -15.15 -32.67
N THR A 460 7.43 -15.40 -33.98
CA THR A 460 6.37 -16.18 -34.64
C THR A 460 6.55 -17.67 -34.39
N ALA A 461 5.45 -18.44 -34.45
CA ALA A 461 5.47 -19.90 -34.35
C ALA A 461 6.42 -20.56 -35.37
N SER A 462 6.58 -19.96 -36.55
CA SER A 462 7.50 -20.43 -37.60
C SER A 462 8.99 -20.16 -37.33
N ARG A 463 9.32 -19.24 -36.41
CA ARG A 463 10.71 -18.88 -36.09
C ARG A 463 11.20 -19.47 -34.76
N ASN A 464 10.32 -20.13 -34.00
CA ASN A 464 10.65 -20.93 -32.81
C ASN A 464 11.64 -20.24 -31.85
N SER A 465 11.33 -19.00 -31.42
CA SER A 465 12.10 -18.32 -30.37
C SER A 465 12.22 -19.21 -29.13
N HIS A 466 13.40 -19.36 -28.56
CA HIS A 466 13.57 -20.16 -27.33
C HIS A 466 13.22 -19.39 -26.05
N HIS A 467 12.96 -18.08 -26.15
CA HIS A 467 12.52 -17.24 -25.03
C HIS A 467 11.00 -17.20 -24.90
N VAL A 468 10.27 -17.19 -26.03
CA VAL A 468 8.80 -17.15 -26.09
C VAL A 468 8.33 -18.18 -27.12
N GLN A 469 7.69 -19.27 -26.65
CA GLN A 469 7.23 -20.39 -27.48
C GLN A 469 5.70 -20.56 -27.38
N GLY A 470 5.06 -20.93 -28.48
CA GLY A 470 3.66 -21.39 -28.47
C GLY A 470 2.57 -20.36 -28.17
N VAL A 471 2.92 -19.11 -27.88
CA VAL A 471 1.98 -18.05 -27.47
C VAL A 471 2.21 -16.74 -28.21
N ALA A 472 1.16 -15.90 -28.29
CA ALA A 472 1.29 -14.55 -28.81
C ALA A 472 2.09 -13.67 -27.83
N ILE A 473 3.07 -12.93 -28.35
CA ILE A 473 3.84 -11.99 -27.55
C ILE A 473 2.98 -10.78 -27.13
N THR A 474 3.10 -10.37 -25.87
CA THR A 474 2.41 -9.20 -25.30
C THR A 474 3.39 -8.06 -25.02
N PRO A 475 2.95 -6.79 -24.92
CA PRO A 475 3.84 -5.67 -24.59
C PRO A 475 4.59 -5.86 -23.26
N GLN A 476 3.96 -6.53 -22.29
CA GLN A 476 4.53 -6.84 -20.98
C GLN A 476 5.76 -7.77 -21.09
N ALA A 477 5.82 -8.63 -22.10
CA ALA A 477 6.97 -9.51 -22.32
C ALA A 477 8.27 -8.73 -22.55
N CYS A 478 8.19 -7.51 -23.10
CA CYS A 478 9.35 -6.66 -23.35
C CYS A 478 10.02 -6.21 -22.04
N TYR A 479 9.27 -6.08 -20.94
CA TYR A 479 9.76 -5.64 -19.63
C TYR A 479 10.88 -6.51 -19.06
N ALA A 480 10.86 -7.81 -19.38
CA ALA A 480 11.85 -8.77 -18.93
C ALA A 480 13.26 -8.46 -19.48
N CYS A 481 13.34 -7.90 -20.70
CA CYS A 481 14.62 -7.66 -21.37
C CYS A 481 14.99 -6.18 -21.45
N HIS A 482 14.00 -5.29 -21.52
CA HIS A 482 14.20 -3.90 -21.90
C HIS A 482 13.96 -2.95 -20.74
N TRP A 483 14.90 -2.01 -20.55
CA TRP A 483 14.69 -0.85 -19.69
C TRP A 483 13.65 0.11 -20.28
N GLU A 484 13.43 0.06 -21.60
CA GLU A 484 12.47 0.85 -22.36
C GLU A 484 11.00 0.47 -22.09
N ALA A 485 10.76 -0.65 -21.42
CA ALA A 485 9.42 -1.11 -21.04
C ALA A 485 9.20 -1.00 -19.53
N LYS A 486 7.95 -0.80 -19.14
CA LYS A 486 7.44 -0.92 -17.77
C LYS A 486 6.71 -2.26 -17.58
N SER A 487 6.47 -2.65 -16.34
CA SER A 487 5.79 -3.90 -16.00
C SER A 487 4.37 -3.99 -16.54
N ASP A 488 3.70 -2.85 -16.74
CA ASP A 488 2.38 -2.75 -17.35
C ASP A 488 2.41 -2.86 -18.90
N GLY A 489 3.60 -2.97 -19.51
CA GLY A 489 3.79 -3.03 -20.96
C GLY A 489 3.84 -1.67 -21.65
N SER A 490 3.79 -0.57 -20.91
CA SER A 490 3.98 0.79 -21.44
C SER A 490 5.46 1.17 -21.57
N MET A 491 5.75 2.21 -22.36
CA MET A 491 7.11 2.72 -22.53
C MET A 491 7.61 3.45 -21.27
N SER A 492 8.88 3.26 -20.94
CA SER A 492 9.60 4.00 -19.90
C SER A 492 10.28 5.25 -20.46
N THR A 493 10.93 6.03 -19.59
CA THR A 493 11.77 7.18 -19.99
C THR A 493 13.01 6.79 -20.79
N TYR A 494 13.43 5.51 -20.74
CA TYR A 494 14.55 5.00 -21.52
C TYR A 494 14.19 4.81 -23.00
N HIS A 495 12.90 4.82 -23.35
CA HIS A 495 12.46 4.79 -24.74
C HIS A 495 12.55 6.19 -25.41
N ALA A 496 13.78 6.69 -25.60
CA ALA A 496 14.06 8.03 -26.12
C ALA A 496 13.80 8.22 -27.63
N GLY A 497 13.36 7.17 -28.33
CA GLY A 497 12.99 7.19 -29.74
C GLY A 497 14.17 7.23 -30.73
N VAL A 498 15.40 7.49 -30.28
CA VAL A 498 16.56 7.83 -31.12
C VAL A 498 16.70 6.91 -32.35
N PRO A 499 16.70 7.45 -33.59
CA PRO A 499 16.85 6.66 -34.79
C PRO A 499 18.15 5.84 -34.75
N ASN A 500 18.05 4.53 -34.95
CA ASN A 500 19.18 3.60 -34.92
C ASN A 500 20.00 3.64 -33.61
N GLY A 501 19.43 4.10 -32.50
CA GLY A 501 20.09 4.13 -31.19
C GLY A 501 20.46 2.74 -30.64
N ALA A 502 21.10 2.70 -29.47
CA ALA A 502 21.19 1.46 -28.70
C ALA A 502 19.82 1.08 -28.11
N VAL A 503 19.65 -0.19 -27.73
CA VAL A 503 18.64 -0.61 -26.74
C VAL A 503 19.33 -0.86 -25.41
N ASP A 504 18.59 -0.70 -24.33
CA ASP A 504 19.07 -0.87 -22.97
C ASP A 504 18.58 -2.20 -22.39
N LEU A 505 19.45 -3.21 -22.41
CA LEU A 505 19.12 -4.54 -21.93
C LEU A 505 19.31 -4.64 -20.42
N VAL A 506 18.33 -5.23 -19.72
CA VAL A 506 18.32 -5.40 -18.26
C VAL A 506 19.36 -6.44 -17.82
N ILE A 507 20.15 -6.15 -16.77
CA ILE A 507 20.97 -7.17 -16.11
C ILE A 507 20.27 -7.61 -14.82
N THR A 508 19.77 -8.84 -14.80
CA THR A 508 19.09 -9.45 -13.65
C THR A 508 20.06 -9.66 -12.49
N GLN A 509 19.63 -9.30 -11.28
CA GLN A 509 20.44 -9.37 -10.06
C GLN A 509 20.25 -10.71 -9.34
N ALA A 510 21.04 -10.93 -8.28
CA ALA A 510 20.94 -12.12 -7.43
C ALA A 510 19.50 -12.35 -6.93
N GLY A 511 19.09 -13.62 -6.86
CA GLY A 511 17.71 -14.00 -6.55
C GLY A 511 16.71 -13.74 -7.67
N GLY A 512 17.20 -13.47 -8.89
CA GLY A 512 16.36 -13.38 -10.08
C GLY A 512 15.56 -12.08 -10.15
N VAL A 513 16.02 -11.08 -9.41
CA VAL A 513 15.32 -9.81 -9.24
C VAL A 513 15.73 -8.88 -10.37
N ARG A 514 14.75 -8.44 -11.16
CA ARG A 514 14.92 -7.28 -12.03
C ARG A 514 15.18 -6.05 -11.14
N PRO A 515 16.20 -5.22 -11.40
CA PRO A 515 16.43 -3.99 -10.64
C PRO A 515 15.14 -3.15 -10.50
N SER A 516 14.75 -2.81 -9.27
CA SER A 516 13.59 -1.95 -9.00
C SER A 516 13.92 -0.52 -9.44
N GLY A 517 13.08 0.01 -10.34
CA GLY A 517 13.51 1.01 -11.31
C GLY A 517 13.65 2.43 -10.79
N THR A 518 14.89 2.92 -10.70
CA THR A 518 15.21 4.31 -11.07
C THR A 518 16.57 4.51 -11.74
N THR A 519 17.56 3.62 -11.55
CA THR A 519 18.92 3.92 -12.03
C THR A 519 19.49 2.83 -12.94
N TYR A 520 19.56 3.15 -14.23
CA TYR A 520 20.39 2.43 -15.17
C TYR A 520 21.88 2.73 -14.89
N THR A 521 22.67 1.68 -14.74
CA THR A 521 24.12 1.72 -14.59
C THR A 521 24.70 0.71 -15.57
N GLU A 522 25.38 1.21 -16.60
CA GLU A 522 26.04 0.39 -17.64
C GLU A 522 26.93 -0.67 -16.98
N GLY A 523 26.76 -1.92 -17.38
CA GLY A 523 27.51 -3.07 -16.89
C GLY A 523 27.06 -3.63 -15.54
N THR A 524 26.17 -2.94 -14.80
CA THR A 524 25.66 -3.41 -13.50
C THR A 524 24.17 -3.72 -13.54
N THR A 525 23.33 -2.74 -13.88
CA THR A 525 21.86 -2.91 -13.91
C THR A 525 21.31 -2.95 -15.33
N GLY A 526 22.09 -2.52 -16.32
CA GLY A 526 21.77 -2.65 -17.74
C GLY A 526 23.01 -2.62 -18.64
N THR A 527 22.82 -2.90 -19.92
CA THR A 527 23.87 -2.85 -20.95
C THR A 527 23.32 -2.30 -22.26
N ALA A 528 23.95 -1.25 -22.79
CA ALA A 528 23.56 -0.65 -24.07
C ALA A 528 24.05 -1.49 -25.24
N TYR A 529 23.11 -2.02 -26.04
CA TYR A 529 23.38 -2.85 -27.21
C TYR A 529 22.87 -2.20 -28.51
N THR A 530 23.72 -2.13 -29.53
CA THR A 530 23.33 -1.70 -30.88
C THR A 530 23.42 -2.88 -31.83
N SER A 531 22.29 -3.29 -32.41
CA SER A 531 22.28 -4.26 -33.50
C SER A 531 22.69 -3.58 -34.81
N ASN A 532 23.92 -3.79 -35.27
CA ASN A 532 24.35 -3.44 -36.62
C ASN A 532 24.45 -4.69 -37.50
N THR A 533 24.45 -4.52 -38.81
CA THR A 533 24.51 -5.62 -39.79
C THR A 533 25.87 -6.31 -39.88
N THR A 534 26.88 -5.79 -39.18
CA THR A 534 28.24 -6.34 -39.12
C THR A 534 28.46 -6.92 -37.74
N ARG A 535 28.58 -8.25 -37.62
CA ARG A 535 28.80 -8.96 -36.34
C ARG A 535 30.05 -8.41 -35.61
N ASN A 536 29.89 -7.39 -34.78
CA ASN A 536 30.97 -6.75 -34.05
C ASN A 536 31.15 -7.47 -32.71
N GLN A 537 32.33 -8.09 -32.52
CA GLN A 537 32.66 -8.83 -31.29
C GLN A 537 32.52 -7.97 -30.03
N THR A 538 32.78 -6.65 -30.11
CA THR A 538 32.60 -5.72 -28.99
C THR A 538 31.14 -5.55 -28.60
N GLN A 539 30.20 -5.55 -29.56
CA GLN A 539 28.76 -5.47 -29.27
C GLN A 539 28.21 -6.81 -28.77
N LEU A 540 28.73 -7.94 -29.25
CA LEU A 540 28.38 -9.26 -28.74
C LEU A 540 28.83 -9.45 -27.29
N ALA A 541 30.02 -8.95 -26.93
CA ALA A 541 30.53 -9.01 -25.56
C ALA A 541 29.62 -8.28 -24.56
N LYS A 542 28.96 -7.19 -24.98
CA LYS A 542 28.02 -6.44 -24.13
C LYS A 542 26.76 -7.22 -23.78
N ILE A 543 26.29 -8.10 -24.67
CA ILE A 543 25.11 -8.95 -24.43
C ILE A 543 25.40 -10.04 -23.40
N ASN A 544 26.66 -10.48 -23.26
CA ASN A 544 27.00 -11.57 -22.34
C ASN A 544 26.52 -11.29 -20.90
N ASN A 545 26.63 -10.06 -20.41
CA ASN A 545 26.18 -9.70 -19.06
C ASN A 545 24.66 -9.81 -18.90
N HIS A 546 23.89 -9.43 -19.94
CA HIS A 546 22.45 -9.63 -19.98
C HIS A 546 22.11 -11.13 -19.93
N CYS A 547 22.75 -11.92 -20.79
CA CYS A 547 22.52 -13.37 -20.85
C CYS A 547 22.90 -14.07 -19.53
N LEU A 548 24.04 -13.72 -18.92
CA LEU A 548 24.50 -14.30 -17.66
C LEU A 548 23.61 -13.92 -16.47
N GLY A 549 22.96 -12.76 -16.50
CA GLY A 549 21.96 -12.40 -15.48
C GLY A 549 20.79 -13.38 -15.45
N CYS A 550 20.34 -13.85 -16.62
CA CYS A 550 19.21 -14.79 -16.71
C CYS A 550 19.63 -16.27 -16.71
N HIS A 551 20.75 -16.62 -17.36
CA HIS A 551 21.21 -18.01 -17.52
C HIS A 551 22.34 -18.41 -16.56
N GLY A 552 22.75 -17.50 -15.66
CA GLY A 552 23.65 -17.78 -14.55
C GLY A 552 22.90 -18.13 -13.25
N PRO A 553 23.63 -18.30 -12.13
CA PRO A 553 23.05 -18.70 -10.84
C PRO A 553 21.96 -17.76 -10.35
N ASN A 554 22.06 -16.49 -10.75
CA ASN A 554 21.14 -15.44 -10.36
C ASN A 554 19.74 -15.61 -10.96
N GLY A 555 19.58 -16.30 -12.10
CA GLY A 555 18.29 -16.41 -12.81
C GLY A 555 17.57 -17.74 -12.63
N PHE A 556 18.11 -18.67 -11.84
CA PHE A 556 17.54 -20.00 -11.60
C PHE A 556 16.23 -19.92 -10.80
N GLY A 557 15.30 -20.83 -11.10
CA GLY A 557 13.94 -20.85 -10.55
C GLY A 557 12.97 -19.81 -11.13
N GLN A 558 13.47 -18.82 -11.89
CA GLN A 558 12.64 -17.71 -12.34
C GLN A 558 11.86 -18.01 -13.62
N THR A 559 10.73 -17.31 -13.75
CA THR A 559 9.90 -17.28 -14.96
C THR A 559 9.72 -15.83 -15.44
N PRO A 560 10.76 -15.22 -16.04
CA PRO A 560 10.74 -13.80 -16.42
C PRO A 560 9.56 -13.40 -17.33
N PHE A 561 8.99 -14.37 -18.04
CA PHE A 561 7.88 -14.21 -18.97
C PHE A 561 6.51 -14.70 -18.44
N ALA A 562 6.41 -15.15 -17.18
CA ALA A 562 5.12 -15.59 -16.61
C ALA A 562 4.09 -14.45 -16.52
N ASN A 563 4.56 -13.23 -16.26
CA ASN A 563 3.72 -12.03 -16.21
C ASN A 563 3.18 -11.57 -17.58
N ALA A 564 3.59 -12.22 -18.67
CA ALA A 564 3.14 -11.91 -20.02
C ALA A 564 1.90 -12.74 -20.46
N GLY A 565 1.25 -13.47 -19.54
CA GLY A 565 0.09 -14.30 -19.86
C GLY A 565 0.45 -15.64 -20.51
N VAL A 566 1.72 -16.02 -20.48
CA VAL A 566 2.25 -17.26 -21.05
C VAL A 566 2.01 -18.40 -20.06
N THR A 567 0.83 -19.03 -20.13
CA THR A 567 0.50 -20.20 -19.30
C THR A 567 0.89 -21.49 -20.02
N GLY A 568 1.66 -22.35 -19.37
CA GLY A 568 1.83 -23.75 -19.81
C GLY A 568 3.18 -24.15 -20.39
N GLU A 569 4.13 -23.23 -20.54
CA GLU A 569 5.54 -23.59 -20.76
C GLU A 569 6.42 -22.97 -19.68
N THR A 570 7.09 -23.80 -18.89
CA THR A 570 8.19 -23.38 -18.03
C THR A 570 9.41 -23.06 -18.90
N SER A 571 9.38 -21.94 -19.64
CA SER A 571 10.55 -21.32 -20.25
C SER A 571 11.45 -20.70 -19.17
N ASN A 572 11.74 -21.48 -18.13
CA ASN A 572 12.73 -21.13 -17.14
C ASN A 572 14.11 -21.22 -17.80
N PRO A 573 15.07 -20.34 -17.44
CA PRO A 573 16.41 -20.35 -18.04
C PRO A 573 17.14 -21.70 -17.94
N GLU A 574 16.69 -22.58 -17.02
CA GLU A 574 17.25 -23.90 -16.79
C GLU A 574 16.75 -24.98 -17.77
N LYS A 575 15.61 -24.77 -18.47
CA LYS A 575 15.06 -25.73 -19.45
C LYS A 575 16.07 -26.01 -20.57
N TYR A 576 16.92 -25.04 -20.87
CA TYR A 576 17.97 -25.12 -21.90
C TYR A 576 19.38 -25.18 -21.33
N SER A 577 19.54 -25.31 -20.00
CA SER A 577 20.86 -25.60 -19.44
C SER A 577 21.16 -27.08 -19.69
N TRP A 578 22.24 -27.34 -20.44
CA TRP A 578 22.66 -28.71 -20.76
C TRP A 578 22.90 -29.55 -19.49
N GLU A 579 23.20 -28.91 -18.37
CA GLU A 579 23.43 -29.51 -17.05
C GLU A 579 22.16 -30.02 -16.35
N LYS A 580 21.02 -29.30 -16.41
CA LYS A 580 19.78 -29.81 -15.79
C LYS A 580 19.30 -31.09 -16.46
N ILE A 581 19.45 -31.17 -17.78
CA ILE A 581 19.11 -32.36 -18.59
C ILE A 581 20.03 -33.54 -18.26
N LYS A 582 21.30 -33.30 -17.92
CA LYS A 582 22.31 -34.35 -17.73
C LYS A 582 22.53 -34.76 -16.26
N TYR A 583 22.38 -33.84 -15.31
CA TYR A 583 22.78 -34.03 -13.91
C TYR A 583 21.67 -33.74 -12.88
N GLY A 584 20.45 -33.41 -13.32
CA GLY A 584 19.30 -33.17 -12.43
C GLY A 584 19.38 -31.89 -11.58
N THR A 585 20.51 -31.17 -11.61
CA THR A 585 20.72 -29.89 -10.92
C THR A 585 21.17 -28.83 -11.94
N ALA A 586 20.62 -27.62 -11.84
CA ALA A 586 21.04 -26.51 -12.70
C ALA A 586 22.34 -25.92 -12.13
N GLN A 587 23.44 -26.04 -12.87
CA GLN A 587 24.67 -25.32 -12.60
C GLN A 587 24.82 -24.19 -13.63
N SER A 588 25.62 -23.17 -13.30
CA SER A 588 25.90 -22.08 -14.24
C SER A 588 27.09 -22.42 -15.12
N ILE A 589 27.13 -21.84 -16.33
CA ILE A 589 28.30 -21.96 -17.23
C ILE A 589 29.59 -21.56 -16.49
N ALA A 590 29.54 -20.55 -15.63
CA ALA A 590 30.67 -20.15 -14.80
C ALA A 590 31.08 -21.25 -13.80
N ALA A 591 30.11 -21.85 -13.09
CA ALA A 591 30.33 -22.95 -12.16
C ALA A 591 31.02 -24.15 -12.83
N LYS A 592 30.60 -24.49 -14.07
CA LYS A 592 31.22 -25.54 -14.89
C LYS A 592 32.71 -25.30 -15.17
N TYR A 593 33.08 -24.07 -15.55
CA TYR A 593 34.47 -23.75 -15.88
C TYR A 593 35.34 -23.47 -14.64
N SER A 594 34.73 -23.27 -13.48
CA SER A 594 35.42 -23.17 -12.18
C SER A 594 35.48 -24.49 -11.41
N ASP A 595 34.83 -25.55 -11.90
CA ASP A 595 34.88 -26.87 -11.30
C ASP A 595 36.23 -27.54 -11.61
N THR A 596 37.12 -27.55 -10.62
CA THR A 596 38.43 -28.21 -10.69
C THR A 596 38.37 -29.68 -10.28
N THR A 597 37.19 -30.27 -10.06
CA THR A 597 37.06 -31.65 -9.57
C THR A 597 37.23 -32.71 -10.65
N THR A 598 37.41 -32.32 -11.92
CA THR A 598 37.75 -33.23 -13.03
C THR A 598 39.15 -32.97 -13.61
N THR A 599 40.16 -32.91 -12.74
CA THR A 599 41.53 -33.32 -13.09
C THR A 599 41.94 -34.50 -12.23
#